data_AF-A0A4V2MKR3-F1
#
_entry.id   AF-A0A4V2MKR3-F1
#
_cell.length_a   1.000
_cell.length_b   1.000
_cell.length_c   1.000
_cell.angle_alpha   90.00
_cell.angle_beta   90.00
_cell.angle_gamma   90.00
#
_symmetry.space_group_name_H-M   'P 1'
#
loop_
_entity.id
_entity.type
_entity.pdbx_description
1 polymer ?
#
loop_
_entity_poly.entity_id
_entity_poly.type
_entity_poly.pdbx_seq_one_letter_code
_entity_poly.pdbx_strand_id
1 'polypeptide(L)' 'MNKTKNKIRIFKSFEEAKETEVQDIIKQSPIDRLRHTVELILRVHQVSRQDLKNRTATGKIRIITAG' A
#
# COMPACT_ATOMS: atom_id res chain seq x y z
N MET A 1 0.27 11.73 -26.94
CA MET A 1 0.18 10.92 -25.71
C MET A 1 1.56 10.37 -25.38
N ASN A 2 2.33 11.05 -24.53
CA ASN A 2 3.66 10.56 -24.13
C ASN A 2 3.47 9.39 -23.17
N LYS A 3 3.68 8.15 -23.66
CA LYS A 3 3.72 6.96 -22.80
C LYS A 3 4.94 7.10 -21.88
N THR A 4 4.70 7.40 -20.61
CA THR A 4 5.74 7.40 -19.57
C THR A 4 6.39 6.01 -19.59
N LYS A 5 7.67 5.93 -19.98
CA LYS A 5 8.38 4.65 -20.03
C LYS A 5 8.55 4.16 -18.60
N ASN A 6 7.96 3.01 -18.26
CA ASN A 6 8.19 2.35 -16.98
C ASN A 6 9.67 1.94 -16.92
N LYS A 7 10.46 2.65 -16.11
CA LYS A 7 11.87 2.34 -15.88
C LYS A 7 11.96 1.42 -14.66
N ILE A 8 12.58 0.26 -14.84
CA ILE A 8 12.94 -0.63 -13.72
C ILE A 8 14.29 -0.14 -13.18
N ARG A 9 14.35 0.18 -11.89
CA ARG A 9 15.60 0.55 -11.20
C ARG A 9 16.07 -0.63 -10.37
N ILE A 10 17.30 -1.08 -10.62
CA ILE A 10 17.95 -2.15 -9.85
C ILE A 10 18.91 -1.47 -8.86
N PHE A 11 18.72 -1.71 -7.58
CA PHE A 11 19.57 -1.19 -6.51
C PHE A 11 20.71 -2.19 -6.22
N LYS A 12 21.87 -1.67 -5.82
CA LYS A 12 23.04 -2.50 -5.50
C LYS A 12 22.96 -3.10 -4.09
N SER A 13 22.18 -2.48 -3.20
CA SER A 13 21.97 -2.97 -1.83
C SER A 13 20.57 -2.60 -1.30
N PHE A 14 20.17 -3.25 -0.20
CA PHE A 14 18.92 -2.93 0.50
C PHE A 14 18.95 -1.54 1.13
N GLU A 15 20.12 -1.08 1.55
CA GLU A 15 20.34 0.25 2.13
C GLU A 15 20.08 1.35 1.08
N GLU A 16 20.59 1.17 -0.14
CA GLU A 16 20.36 2.10 -1.26
C GLU A 16 18.86 2.16 -1.62
N ALA A 17 18.18 1.01 -1.57
CA ALA A 17 16.74 0.92 -1.80
C ALA A 17 15.96 1.66 -0.71
N LYS A 18 16.31 1.46 0.57
CA LYS A 18 15.65 2.13 1.72
C LYS A 18 15.81 3.64 1.67
N GLU A 19 16.99 4.15 1.34
CA GLU A 19 17.21 5.59 1.25
C GLU A 19 16.35 6.22 0.15
N THR A 20 16.27 5.55 -1.01
CA THR A 20 15.39 5.98 -2.10
C THR A 20 13.91 5.93 -1.70
N GLU A 21 13.49 4.86 -1.02
CA GLU A 21 12.12 4.70 -0.53
C GLU A 21 11.73 5.81 0.47
N VAL A 22 12.62 6.16 1.40
CA VAL A 22 12.41 7.28 2.35
C VAL A 22 12.23 8.60 1.59
N GLN A 23 13.09 8.88 0.60
CA GLN A 23 12.97 10.09 -0.22
C GLN A 23 11.66 10.11 -1.02
N ASP A 24 11.22 8.97 -1.52
CA ASP A 24 9.96 8.86 -2.25
C ASP A 24 8.75 9.05 -1.32
N ILE A 25 8.80 8.52 -0.09
CA ILE A 25 7.76 8.76 0.93
C ILE A 25 7.69 10.24 1.31
N ILE A 26 8.83 10.93 1.45
CA ILE A 26 8.87 12.36 1.79
C ILE A 26 8.24 13.21 0.68
N LYS A 27 8.45 12.83 -0.60
CA LYS A 27 7.89 13.54 -1.76
C LYS A 27 6.40 13.29 -1.98
N GLN A 28 5.83 12.25 -1.40
CA GLN A 28 4.40 11.98 -1.49
C GLN A 28 3.59 13.03 -0.73
N SER A 29 2.43 13.41 -1.29
CA SER A 29 1.51 14.30 -0.58
C SER A 29 1.06 13.67 0.74
N PRO A 30 0.75 14.46 1.79
CA PRO A 30 0.27 13.91 3.05
C PRO A 30 -0.94 12.98 2.90
N ILE A 31 -1.84 13.29 1.95
CA ILE A 31 -3.04 12.49 1.66
C ILE A 31 -2.64 11.14 1.04
N ASP A 32 -1.71 11.14 0.09
CA ASP A 32 -1.27 9.90 -0.58
C ASP A 32 -0.52 8.98 0.39
N ARG A 33 0.29 9.54 1.30
CA ARG A 33 0.96 8.80 2.37
C ARG A 33 -0.04 8.10 3.29
N LEU A 34 -1.08 8.82 3.71
CA LEU A 34 -2.16 8.24 4.53
C LEU A 34 -2.89 7.14 3.75
N ARG A 35 -3.20 7.38 2.47
CA ARG A 35 -3.87 6.40 1.62
C ARG A 35 -3.04 5.11 1.50
N HIS A 36 -1.74 5.24 1.27
CA HIS A 36 -0.83 4.10 1.17
C HIS A 36 -0.72 3.35 2.50
N THR A 37 -0.61 4.07 3.62
CA THR A 37 -0.55 3.48 4.96
C THR A 37 -1.80 2.64 5.25
N VAL A 38 -2.99 3.17 4.91
CA VAL A 38 -4.25 2.42 5.05
C VAL A 38 -4.23 1.15 4.19
N GLU A 39 -3.78 1.21 2.94
CA GLU A 39 -3.67 0.02 2.08
C GLU A 39 -2.72 -1.04 2.66
N LEU A 40 -1.60 -0.62 3.26
CA LEU A 40 -0.66 -1.55 3.90
C LEU A 40 -1.31 -2.27 5.08
N ILE A 41 -2.03 -1.55 5.94
CA ILE A 41 -2.76 -2.13 7.07
C ILE A 41 -3.81 -3.13 6.57
N LEU A 42 -4.58 -2.74 5.55
CA LEU A 42 -5.60 -3.59 4.94
C LEU A 42 -5.00 -4.90 4.38
N ARG A 43 -3.85 -4.82 3.74
CA ARG A 43 -3.12 -6.00 3.23
C ARG A 43 -2.68 -6.93 4.36
N VAL A 44 -2.16 -6.41 5.48
CA VAL A 44 -1.79 -7.23 6.64
C VAL A 44 -2.99 -8.01 7.18
N HIS A 45 -4.16 -7.38 7.21
CA HIS A 45 -5.39 -8.03 7.63
C HIS A 45 -6.06 -8.88 6.55
N GLN A 46 -5.50 -8.95 5.34
CA GLN A 46 -6.10 -9.62 4.17
C GLN A 46 -7.52 -9.11 3.86
N VAL A 47 -7.76 -7.82 4.08
CA VAL A 47 -9.05 -7.16 3.83
C VAL A 47 -8.88 -6.17 2.69
N SER A 48 -9.78 -6.16 1.71
CA SER A 48 -9.79 -5.13 0.67
C SER A 48 -10.71 -3.95 1.04
N ARG A 49 -10.54 -2.80 0.37
CA ARG A 49 -11.50 -1.69 0.49
C ARG A 49 -12.91 -2.08 0.06
N GLN A 50 -13.03 -2.98 -0.90
CA GLN A 50 -14.33 -3.46 -1.36
C GLN A 50 -15.01 -4.29 -0.26
N ASP A 51 -14.24 -5.11 0.46
CA ASP A 51 -14.75 -5.83 1.63
C ASP A 51 -15.21 -4.86 2.70
N LEU A 52 -14.45 -3.80 2.96
CA LEU A 52 -14.88 -2.73 3.89
C LEU A 52 -16.16 -2.02 3.45
N LYS A 53 -16.30 -1.70 2.17
CA LYS A 53 -17.49 -1.03 1.63
C LYS A 53 -18.72 -1.94 1.71
N ASN A 54 -18.52 -3.25 1.62
CA ASN A 54 -19.55 -4.27 1.75
C ASN A 54 -19.86 -4.62 3.23
N ARG A 55 -19.11 -4.09 4.22
CA ARG A 55 -19.33 -4.36 5.68
C ARG A 55 -20.59 -3.70 6.27
N THR A 56 -21.26 -2.82 5.54
CA THR A 56 -22.52 -2.20 5.98
C THR A 56 -23.70 -3.18 5.89
N ALA A 57 -23.81 -4.05 6.90
CA ALA A 57 -25.11 -4.53 7.43
C ALA A 57 -24.99 -5.24 8.80
N THR A 58 -23.87 -5.89 9.14
CA THR A 58 -23.88 -6.89 10.25
C THR A 58 -22.85 -6.68 11.36
N GLY A 59 -22.01 -5.65 11.32
CA GLY A 59 -21.12 -5.27 12.44
C GLY A 59 -20.09 -6.33 12.89
N LYS A 60 -19.91 -7.42 12.13
CA LYS A 60 -19.02 -8.54 12.50
C LYS A 60 -17.84 -8.64 11.55
N ILE A 61 -16.65 -8.81 12.10
CA ILE A 61 -15.41 -9.11 11.35
C ILE A 61 -15.26 -10.64 11.33
N ARG A 62 -15.30 -11.25 10.14
CA ARG A 62 -14.85 -12.64 9.97
C ARG A 62 -13.36 -12.59 9.69
N ILE A 63 -12.55 -12.90 10.70
CA ILE A 63 -11.12 -13.14 10.53
C ILE A 63 -11.01 -14.54 9.92
N ILE A 64 -10.58 -14.63 8.66
CA ILE A 64 -10.25 -15.90 8.03
C ILE A 64 -8.78 -16.15 8.34
N THR A 65 -8.51 -16.93 9.38
CA THR A 65 -7.18 -17.49 9.62
C THR A 65 -6.96 -18.58 8.56
N ALA A 66 -5.95 -18.39 7.71
CA ALA A 66 -5.46 -19.48 6.86
C ALA A 66 -4.87 -20.55 7.81
N GLY A 67 -5.44 -21.75 7.76
CA GLY A 67 -4.88 -22.95 8.38
C GLY A 67 -3.82 -23.59 7.50
#